data_AF-A0A5C7DQB7-F1
#
_entry.id   AF-A0A5C7DQB7-F1
#
_cell.length_a   1.000
_cell.length_b   1.000
_cell.length_c   1.000
_cell.angle_alpha   90.00
_cell.angle_beta   90.00
_cell.angle_gamma   90.00
#
_symmetry.space_group_name_H-M   'P 1'
#
loop_
_entity.id
_entity.type
_entity.pdbx_description
1 polymer ?
#
loop_
_entity_poly.entity_id
_entity_poly.type
_entity_poly.pdbx_seq_one_letter_code
_entity_poly.pdbx_strand_id
1 'polypeptide(L)'
;MGVYEQGYNELTLSNLKDKEQIYLKAERDYDELVQHNFTQRILNDKDSMVDGIYNERIKKVHTQTIDLAKNVNVGAEYLINVGLSKDTIVGLSNTLNVGVDNKLRVAKNSSEYIGENKDTEICANKNTIIHKDETRNVKGNKKEIIEGYYNINTSNKIQVLSEKEIDYKSKDNILFTSNESMGFESDKNTSMVADNITTYAKTTHYLKADSEATIQVGETLINAKPDCVIIKAGGVEVVIDSKGLVVKGGEIKAE
;
A
#
# COMPACT_ATOMS: atom_id res chain seq x y z
N MET A 1 -63.29 -33.07 -35.72
CA MET A 1 -63.09 -32.18 -34.55
C MET A 1 -64.12 -32.58 -33.53
N GLY A 2 -63.69 -32.94 -32.32
CA GLY A 2 -64.55 -33.52 -31.29
C GLY A 2 -65.53 -32.49 -30.74
N VAL A 3 -66.73 -32.94 -30.39
CA VAL A 3 -67.89 -32.10 -30.00
C VAL A 3 -67.74 -31.41 -28.63
N TYR A 4 -66.53 -31.41 -28.03
CA TYR A 4 -66.24 -30.88 -26.70
C TYR A 4 -64.82 -30.28 -26.55
N GLU A 5 -64.22 -29.74 -27.62
CA GLU A 5 -62.93 -29.04 -27.53
C GLU A 5 -63.15 -27.57 -27.12
N GLN A 6 -62.86 -27.21 -25.86
CA GLN A 6 -62.95 -25.83 -25.32
C GLN A 6 -61.70 -24.97 -25.57
N GLY A 7 -60.91 -25.28 -26.59
CA GLY A 7 -59.71 -24.53 -26.97
C GLY A 7 -59.26 -24.91 -28.39
N TYR A 8 -58.52 -24.03 -29.06
CA TYR A 8 -58.09 -24.27 -30.44
C TYR A 8 -56.64 -23.82 -30.68
N ASN A 9 -55.91 -24.67 -31.40
CA ASN A 9 -54.61 -24.33 -31.98
C ASN A 9 -54.83 -23.62 -33.32
N GLU A 10 -53.94 -22.70 -33.69
CA GLU A 10 -54.08 -21.90 -34.92
C GLU A 10 -52.77 -21.85 -35.72
N LEU A 11 -52.86 -22.03 -37.03
CA LEU A 11 -51.80 -21.75 -38.00
C LEU A 11 -52.37 -20.88 -39.11
N THR A 12 -51.84 -19.66 -39.26
CA THR A 12 -52.32 -18.70 -40.26
C THR A 12 -51.21 -18.41 -41.27
N LEU A 13 -51.54 -18.39 -42.56
CA LEU A 13 -50.65 -18.05 -43.68
C LEU A 13 -51.30 -16.94 -44.50
N SER A 14 -50.96 -15.68 -44.21
CA SER A 14 -51.46 -14.50 -44.93
C SER A 14 -50.47 -14.06 -46.01
N ASN A 15 -50.96 -13.82 -47.22
CA ASN A 15 -50.19 -13.28 -48.35
C ASN A 15 -50.74 -11.92 -48.82
N LEU A 16 -51.41 -11.18 -47.93
CA LEU A 16 -51.85 -9.83 -48.25
C LEU A 16 -50.59 -8.97 -48.47
N LYS A 17 -50.49 -8.36 -49.65
CA LYS A 17 -49.33 -7.55 -50.05
C LYS A 17 -48.91 -6.59 -48.94
N ASP A 18 -47.63 -6.63 -48.57
CA ASP A 18 -46.98 -5.79 -47.54
C ASP A 18 -47.49 -6.06 -46.09
N LYS A 19 -48.22 -7.16 -45.88
CA LYS A 19 -48.78 -7.63 -44.58
C LYS A 19 -48.74 -9.16 -44.49
N GLU A 20 -47.76 -9.78 -45.14
CA GLU A 20 -47.57 -11.21 -45.13
C GLU A 20 -47.22 -11.68 -43.71
N GLN A 21 -47.88 -12.74 -43.26
CA GLN A 21 -47.68 -13.23 -41.89
C GLN A 21 -47.87 -14.74 -41.82
N ILE A 22 -47.00 -15.36 -41.05
CA ILE A 22 -47.20 -16.70 -40.51
C ILE A 22 -47.42 -16.55 -39.00
N TYR A 23 -48.56 -17.04 -38.49
CA TYR A 23 -48.87 -17.05 -37.05
C TYR A 23 -49.09 -18.49 -36.59
N LEU A 24 -48.54 -18.84 -35.43
CA LEU A 24 -48.70 -20.14 -34.81
C LEU A 24 -49.11 -19.96 -33.35
N LYS A 25 -50.20 -20.60 -32.94
CA LYS A 25 -50.69 -20.65 -31.57
C LYS A 25 -50.89 -22.10 -31.13
N ALA A 26 -50.32 -22.45 -29.98
CA ALA A 26 -50.69 -23.64 -29.23
C ALA A 26 -51.50 -23.22 -28.00
N GLU A 27 -52.63 -23.89 -27.73
CA GLU A 27 -53.50 -23.57 -26.58
C GLU A 27 -52.90 -24.02 -25.24
N ARG A 28 -52.05 -25.05 -25.26
CA ARG A 28 -51.45 -25.61 -24.04
C ARG A 28 -49.95 -25.88 -24.17
N ASP A 29 -49.58 -26.84 -25.01
CA ASP A 29 -48.21 -27.32 -25.15
C ASP A 29 -47.74 -27.19 -26.60
N TYR A 30 -46.48 -26.78 -26.79
CA TYR A 30 -45.79 -26.81 -28.08
C TYR A 30 -44.44 -27.49 -27.91
N ASP A 31 -44.26 -28.62 -28.59
CA ASP A 31 -43.00 -29.37 -28.62
C ASP A 31 -42.35 -29.25 -30.01
N GLU A 32 -41.06 -28.90 -30.03
CA GLU A 32 -40.24 -28.89 -31.26
C GLU A 32 -39.07 -29.89 -31.11
N LEU A 33 -39.04 -30.91 -31.97
CA LEU A 33 -37.96 -31.89 -32.03
C LEU A 33 -37.26 -31.82 -33.39
N VAL A 34 -35.99 -31.43 -33.38
CA VAL A 34 -35.14 -31.38 -34.57
C VAL A 34 -34.01 -32.40 -34.43
N GLN A 35 -34.04 -33.45 -35.24
CA GLN A 35 -33.09 -34.59 -35.12
C GLN A 35 -31.69 -34.31 -35.68
N HIS A 36 -31.53 -33.26 -36.47
CA HIS A 36 -30.25 -32.92 -37.10
C HIS A 36 -29.83 -31.48 -36.83
N ASN A 37 -30.29 -30.53 -37.65
CA ASN A 37 -29.91 -29.12 -37.55
C ASN A 37 -31.15 -28.22 -37.53
N PHE A 38 -31.16 -27.25 -36.62
CA PHE A 38 -32.09 -26.13 -36.64
C PHE A 38 -31.32 -24.87 -37.02
N THR A 39 -31.85 -24.07 -37.94
CA THR A 39 -31.26 -22.80 -38.34
C THR A 39 -32.35 -21.76 -38.44
N GLN A 40 -32.16 -20.64 -37.76
CA GLN A 40 -33.08 -19.52 -37.76
C GLN A 40 -32.32 -18.26 -38.17
N ARG A 41 -32.91 -17.48 -39.08
CA ARG A 41 -32.41 -16.15 -39.47
C ARG A 41 -33.57 -15.18 -39.43
N ILE A 42 -33.42 -14.12 -38.63
CA ILE A 42 -34.35 -13.00 -38.55
C ILE A 42 -33.59 -11.80 -39.12
N LEU A 43 -34.18 -11.11 -40.10
CA LEU A 43 -33.52 -9.99 -40.80
C LEU A 43 -33.68 -8.65 -40.06
N ASN A 44 -34.67 -8.58 -39.17
CA ASN A 44 -34.95 -7.41 -38.36
C ASN A 44 -34.99 -7.84 -36.88
N ASP A 45 -36.02 -7.48 -36.14
CA ASP A 45 -36.07 -7.68 -34.68
C ASP A 45 -36.60 -9.06 -34.27
N LYS A 46 -36.06 -9.59 -33.17
CA LYS A 46 -36.57 -10.77 -32.46
C LYS A 46 -36.88 -10.38 -31.03
N ASP A 47 -38.14 -10.50 -30.64
CA ASP A 47 -38.58 -10.43 -29.26
C ASP A 47 -38.87 -11.83 -28.71
N SER A 48 -38.63 -12.04 -27.42
CA SER A 48 -38.85 -13.32 -26.75
C SER A 48 -39.14 -13.09 -25.27
N MET A 49 -40.37 -13.43 -24.86
CA MET A 49 -40.83 -13.30 -23.49
C MET A 49 -41.18 -14.67 -22.92
N VAL A 50 -40.71 -14.96 -21.71
CA VAL A 50 -41.06 -16.17 -20.94
C VAL A 50 -41.50 -15.70 -19.56
N ASP A 51 -42.80 -15.80 -19.27
CA ASP A 51 -43.35 -15.39 -17.97
C ASP A 51 -42.92 -16.31 -16.82
N GLY A 52 -42.60 -17.56 -17.16
CA GLY A 52 -42.15 -18.58 -16.22
C GLY A 52 -40.63 -18.72 -16.18
N ILE A 53 -40.17 -19.97 -16.16
CA ILE A 53 -38.75 -20.31 -16.03
C ILE A 53 -38.19 -20.65 -17.42
N TYR A 54 -37.08 -20.01 -17.79
CA TYR A 54 -36.29 -20.38 -18.96
C TYR A 54 -35.09 -21.24 -18.55
N ASN A 55 -35.01 -22.47 -19.07
CA ASN A 55 -33.88 -23.36 -18.88
C ASN A 55 -33.20 -23.63 -20.21
N GLU A 56 -31.89 -23.40 -20.29
CA GLU A 56 -31.08 -23.72 -21.46
C GLU A 56 -29.93 -24.65 -21.06
N ARG A 57 -29.71 -25.71 -21.83
CA ARG A 57 -28.62 -26.64 -21.60
C ARG A 57 -27.86 -26.93 -22.89
N ILE A 58 -26.67 -26.36 -23.00
CA ILE A 58 -25.71 -26.64 -24.06
C ILE A 58 -24.71 -27.69 -23.56
N LYS A 59 -24.65 -28.85 -24.22
CA LYS A 59 -23.75 -29.95 -23.82
C LYS A 59 -22.29 -29.76 -24.23
N LYS A 60 -22.03 -28.88 -25.20
CA LYS A 60 -20.70 -28.68 -25.81
C LYS A 60 -20.26 -27.22 -25.72
N VAL A 61 -20.63 -26.39 -26.69
CA VAL A 61 -20.12 -25.03 -26.85
C VAL A 61 -21.27 -24.07 -27.10
N HIS A 62 -21.29 -22.95 -26.38
CA HIS A 62 -22.18 -21.82 -26.60
C HIS A 62 -21.33 -20.60 -26.96
N THR A 63 -21.59 -20.01 -28.12
CA THR A 63 -20.92 -18.79 -28.59
C THR A 63 -21.98 -17.72 -28.80
N GLN A 64 -21.75 -16.53 -28.26
CA GLN A 64 -22.62 -15.38 -28.42
C GLN A 64 -21.79 -14.18 -28.87
N THR A 65 -22.13 -13.62 -30.03
CA THR A 65 -21.52 -12.40 -30.56
C THR A 65 -22.56 -11.30 -30.58
N ILE A 66 -22.21 -10.13 -30.07
CA ILE A 66 -23.04 -8.93 -30.06
C ILE A 66 -22.17 -7.79 -30.60
N ASP A 67 -22.56 -7.21 -31.72
CA ASP A 67 -21.71 -6.23 -32.43
C ASP A 67 -21.77 -4.82 -31.80
N LEU A 68 -22.86 -4.50 -31.10
CA LEU A 68 -23.09 -3.16 -30.54
C LEU A 68 -23.05 -3.16 -29.00
N ALA A 69 -24.09 -3.69 -28.35
CA ALA A 69 -24.23 -3.59 -26.89
C ALA A 69 -25.03 -4.75 -26.28
N LYS A 70 -24.61 -5.19 -25.10
CA LYS A 70 -25.31 -6.18 -24.27
C LYS A 70 -25.63 -5.57 -22.91
N ASN A 71 -26.90 -5.62 -22.52
CA ASN A 71 -27.37 -5.22 -21.20
C ASN A 71 -27.97 -6.44 -20.49
N VAL A 72 -27.64 -6.63 -19.20
CA VAL A 72 -28.12 -7.75 -18.38
C VAL A 72 -28.57 -7.19 -17.05
N ASN A 73 -29.86 -7.36 -16.72
CA ASN A 73 -30.42 -6.99 -15.43
C ASN A 73 -30.94 -8.25 -14.74
N VAL A 74 -30.54 -8.46 -13.49
CA VAL A 74 -30.99 -9.59 -12.67
C VAL A 74 -31.60 -9.01 -11.40
N GLY A 75 -32.88 -9.32 -11.15
CA GLY A 75 -33.62 -8.73 -10.02
C GLY A 75 -33.27 -9.30 -8.64
N ALA A 76 -32.53 -10.40 -8.59
CA ALA A 76 -32.10 -11.07 -7.37
C ALA A 76 -30.63 -11.51 -7.50
N GLU A 77 -30.34 -12.81 -7.42
CA GLU A 77 -28.98 -13.35 -7.43
C GLU A 77 -28.46 -13.65 -8.85
N TYR A 78 -27.19 -13.33 -9.11
CA TYR A 78 -26.48 -13.71 -10.34
C TYR A 78 -25.24 -14.56 -10.02
N LEU A 79 -25.39 -15.88 -10.13
CA LEU A 79 -24.33 -16.86 -9.83
C LEU A 79 -23.63 -17.34 -11.12
N ILE A 80 -22.30 -17.29 -11.12
CA ILE A 80 -21.45 -17.83 -12.20
C ILE A 80 -20.48 -18.85 -11.60
N ASN A 81 -20.53 -20.10 -12.07
CA ASN A 81 -19.58 -21.15 -11.74
C ASN A 81 -18.79 -21.55 -12.98
N VAL A 82 -17.46 -21.55 -12.88
CA VAL A 82 -16.56 -21.86 -14.00
C VAL A 82 -15.59 -22.96 -13.56
N GLY A 83 -15.57 -24.08 -14.30
CA GLY A 83 -14.80 -25.26 -13.91
C GLY A 83 -13.31 -25.21 -14.22
N LEU A 84 -12.88 -24.36 -15.17
CA LEU A 84 -11.49 -24.30 -15.66
C LEU A 84 -10.91 -22.89 -15.53
N SER A 85 -11.29 -21.96 -16.42
CA SER A 85 -10.74 -20.60 -16.47
C SER A 85 -11.80 -19.58 -16.89
N LYS A 86 -11.66 -18.35 -16.39
CA LYS A 86 -12.46 -17.19 -16.77
C LYS A 86 -11.52 -16.05 -17.18
N ASP A 87 -11.58 -15.66 -18.44
CA ASP A 87 -10.85 -14.53 -18.97
C ASP A 87 -11.80 -13.34 -19.22
N THR A 88 -11.31 -12.13 -19.04
CA THR A 88 -12.08 -10.90 -19.26
C THR A 88 -11.16 -9.86 -19.87
N ILE A 89 -11.45 -9.46 -21.10
CA ILE A 89 -10.71 -8.44 -21.85
C ILE A 89 -11.64 -7.27 -22.07
N VAL A 90 -11.18 -6.07 -21.70
CA VAL A 90 -11.96 -4.84 -21.81
C VAL A 90 -11.12 -3.81 -22.55
N GLY A 91 -11.64 -3.29 -23.66
CA GLY A 91 -10.87 -2.40 -24.54
C GLY A 91 -10.75 -0.95 -24.07
N LEU A 92 -11.66 -0.49 -23.22
CA LEU A 92 -11.71 0.92 -22.77
C LEU A 92 -11.72 1.04 -21.23
N SER A 93 -12.81 0.66 -20.56
CA SER A 93 -12.93 0.84 -19.11
C SER A 93 -13.75 -0.26 -18.43
N ASN A 94 -13.36 -0.60 -17.20
CA ASN A 94 -14.06 -1.56 -16.35
C ASN A 94 -14.37 -0.90 -15.00
N THR A 95 -15.64 -0.72 -14.66
CA THR A 95 -16.09 -0.13 -13.39
C THR A 95 -16.87 -1.16 -12.59
N LEU A 96 -16.52 -1.31 -11.31
CA LEU A 96 -17.21 -2.19 -10.37
C LEU A 96 -17.74 -1.38 -9.19
N ASN A 97 -19.07 -1.26 -9.11
CA ASN A 97 -19.75 -0.64 -7.98
C ASN A 97 -20.39 -1.75 -7.13
N VAL A 98 -20.02 -1.82 -5.84
CA VAL A 98 -20.54 -2.80 -4.90
C VAL A 98 -21.20 -2.06 -3.73
N GLY A 99 -22.49 -2.33 -3.49
CA GLY A 99 -23.27 -1.59 -2.50
C GLY A 99 -23.05 -1.99 -1.05
N VAL A 100 -22.54 -3.19 -0.79
CA VAL A 100 -22.35 -3.72 0.58
C VAL A 100 -20.92 -4.23 0.76
N ASP A 101 -20.63 -5.45 0.30
CA ASP A 101 -19.35 -6.11 0.56
C ASP A 101 -18.72 -6.70 -0.71
N ASN A 102 -17.41 -6.53 -0.87
CA ASN A 102 -16.62 -7.20 -1.89
C ASN A 102 -15.58 -8.13 -1.24
N LYS A 103 -15.67 -9.44 -1.51
CA LYS A 103 -14.78 -10.44 -0.93
C LYS A 103 -14.02 -11.20 -2.01
N LEU A 104 -12.71 -10.97 -2.07
CA LEU A 104 -11.80 -11.71 -2.95
C LEU A 104 -11.04 -12.78 -2.15
N ARG A 105 -11.05 -14.02 -2.66
CA ARG A 105 -10.22 -15.11 -2.15
C ARG A 105 -9.44 -15.73 -3.31
N VAL A 106 -8.12 -15.79 -3.16
CA VAL A 106 -7.21 -16.36 -4.15
C VAL A 106 -6.38 -17.44 -3.46
N ALA A 107 -6.49 -18.68 -3.93
CA ALA A 107 -5.87 -19.83 -3.27
C ALA A 107 -4.35 -19.92 -3.48
N LYS A 108 -3.85 -19.33 -4.56
CA LYS A 108 -2.42 -19.33 -4.92
C LYS A 108 -1.91 -17.90 -5.03
N ASN A 109 -1.82 -17.38 -6.25
CA ASN A 109 -1.12 -16.12 -6.54
C ASN A 109 -2.09 -15.08 -7.10
N SER A 110 -1.88 -13.82 -6.73
CA SER A 110 -2.51 -12.64 -7.33
C SER A 110 -1.40 -11.71 -7.81
N SER A 111 -1.52 -11.20 -9.04
CA SER A 111 -0.60 -10.22 -9.61
C SER A 111 -1.40 -9.11 -10.26
N GLU A 112 -0.90 -7.89 -10.13
CA GLU A 112 -1.52 -6.68 -10.66
C GLU A 112 -0.44 -5.84 -11.33
N TYR A 113 -0.73 -5.34 -12.53
CA TYR A 113 0.12 -4.41 -13.26
C TYR A 113 -0.71 -3.20 -13.63
N ILE A 114 -0.23 -2.02 -13.25
CA ILE A 114 -0.85 -0.73 -13.54
C ILE A 114 0.15 0.04 -14.39
N GLY A 115 -0.25 0.42 -15.61
CA GLY A 115 0.62 1.15 -16.53
C GLY A 115 0.88 2.59 -16.10
N GLU A 116 -0.06 3.17 -15.35
CA GLU A 116 0.00 4.56 -14.87
C GLU A 116 -0.15 4.62 -13.33
N ASN A 117 -1.24 5.18 -12.83
CA ASN A 117 -1.43 5.49 -11.42
C ASN A 117 -2.39 4.51 -10.73
N LYS A 118 -2.14 4.24 -9.45
CA LYS A 118 -3.04 3.51 -8.55
C LYS A 118 -3.38 4.38 -7.34
N ASP A 119 -4.63 4.77 -7.25
CA ASP A 119 -5.18 5.48 -6.09
C ASP A 119 -5.95 4.51 -5.19
N THR A 120 -5.86 4.71 -3.87
CA THR A 120 -6.56 3.88 -2.90
C THR A 120 -6.99 4.73 -1.72
N GLU A 121 -8.30 4.85 -1.54
CA GLU A 121 -8.92 5.56 -0.42
C GLU A 121 -9.67 4.57 0.47
N ILE A 122 -9.46 4.69 1.78
CA ILE A 122 -10.08 3.82 2.79
C ILE A 122 -10.57 4.73 3.90
N CYS A 123 -11.90 4.88 4.02
CA CYS A 123 -12.50 5.80 4.99
C CYS A 123 -12.39 5.34 6.45
N ALA A 124 -12.19 4.04 6.67
CA ALA A 124 -12.07 3.44 7.98
C ALA A 124 -10.67 2.83 8.16
N ASN A 125 -10.57 1.51 8.27
CA ASN A 125 -9.33 0.84 8.67
C ASN A 125 -8.75 0.01 7.53
N LYS A 126 -7.41 0.02 7.42
CA LYS A 126 -6.63 -0.91 6.59
C LYS A 126 -5.79 -1.82 7.48
N ASN A 127 -6.05 -3.12 7.43
CA ASN A 127 -5.23 -4.13 8.09
C ASN A 127 -4.52 -5.00 7.04
N THR A 128 -3.20 -5.16 7.19
CA THR A 128 -2.37 -5.96 6.27
C THR A 128 -1.56 -6.95 7.10
N ILE A 129 -1.69 -8.24 6.81
CA ILE A 129 -0.95 -9.31 7.49
C ILE A 129 -0.17 -10.08 6.42
N ILE A 130 1.15 -10.13 6.58
CA ILE A 130 2.07 -10.83 5.69
C ILE A 130 2.81 -11.87 6.53
N HIS A 131 2.67 -13.14 6.19
CA HIS A 131 3.25 -14.25 6.96
C HIS A 131 4.73 -14.51 6.66
N LYS A 132 5.23 -14.01 5.53
CA LYS A 132 6.62 -14.15 5.09
C LYS A 132 7.20 -12.75 4.84
N ASP A 133 7.71 -12.50 3.64
CA ASP A 133 8.48 -11.31 3.32
C ASP A 133 7.63 -10.25 2.60
N GLU A 134 7.90 -8.98 2.90
CA GLU A 134 7.43 -7.82 2.15
C GLU A 134 8.64 -7.08 1.57
N THR A 135 8.60 -6.81 0.26
CA THR A 135 9.60 -5.98 -0.42
C THR A 135 8.91 -4.83 -1.13
N ARG A 136 9.36 -3.60 -0.87
CA ARG A 136 8.82 -2.40 -1.50
C ARG A 136 9.95 -1.59 -2.12
N ASN A 137 9.94 -1.48 -3.46
CA ASN A 137 10.90 -0.70 -4.23
C ASN A 137 10.22 0.56 -4.78
N VAL A 138 10.69 1.74 -4.39
CA VAL A 138 10.18 3.03 -4.87
C VAL A 138 11.35 3.78 -5.52
N LYS A 139 11.27 4.00 -6.84
CA LYS A 139 12.31 4.74 -7.59
C LYS A 139 12.21 6.26 -7.42
N GLY A 140 10.98 6.74 -7.22
CA GLY A 140 10.71 8.14 -6.91
C GLY A 140 10.70 8.39 -5.41
N ASN A 141 9.86 9.34 -4.99
CA ASN A 141 9.75 9.72 -3.58
C ASN A 141 8.73 8.86 -2.83
N LYS A 142 9.04 8.49 -1.59
CA LYS A 142 8.06 7.97 -0.62
C LYS A 142 7.77 9.07 0.40
N LYS A 143 6.51 9.46 0.54
CA LYS A 143 6.01 10.36 1.60
C LYS A 143 4.98 9.61 2.42
N GLU A 144 5.14 9.67 3.75
CA GLU A 144 4.24 9.05 4.71
C GLU A 144 3.92 10.10 5.77
N ILE A 145 2.63 10.37 6.00
CA ILE A 145 2.16 11.29 7.04
C ILE A 145 1.27 10.47 7.96
N ILE A 146 1.63 10.42 9.23
CA ILE A 146 0.87 9.75 10.28
C ILE A 146 0.50 10.81 11.31
N GLU A 147 -0.79 11.10 11.44
CA GLU A 147 -1.29 12.04 12.44
C GLU A 147 -1.37 11.40 13.84
N GLY A 148 -1.58 10.09 13.87
CA GLY A 148 -1.61 9.29 15.09
C GLY A 148 -0.25 8.72 15.47
N TYR A 149 -0.29 7.55 16.10
CA TYR A 149 0.89 6.85 16.59
C TYR A 149 1.57 6.02 15.49
N TYR A 150 2.90 6.12 15.38
CA TYR A 150 3.72 5.30 14.47
C TYR A 150 4.66 4.41 15.30
N ASN A 151 4.44 3.10 15.26
CA ASN A 151 5.26 2.10 15.94
C ASN A 151 6.00 1.24 14.93
N ILE A 152 7.29 1.01 15.19
CA ILE A 152 8.09 -0.01 14.52
C ILE A 152 8.64 -0.94 15.59
N ASN A 153 8.28 -2.22 15.53
CA ASN A 153 8.79 -3.26 16.39
C ASN A 153 9.46 -4.35 15.55
N THR A 154 10.74 -4.62 15.80
CA THR A 154 11.50 -5.70 15.15
C THR A 154 12.10 -6.60 16.22
N SER A 155 12.17 -7.90 15.95
CA SER A 155 12.90 -8.85 16.79
C SER A 155 14.39 -8.95 16.45
N ASN A 156 14.80 -8.33 15.34
CA ASN A 156 16.18 -8.41 14.85
C ASN A 156 16.69 -6.98 14.52
N LYS A 157 17.18 -6.75 13.30
CA LYS A 157 17.84 -5.51 12.91
C LYS A 157 16.86 -4.51 12.29
N ILE A 158 17.01 -3.23 12.64
CA ILE A 158 16.58 -2.09 11.82
C ILE A 158 17.84 -1.44 11.23
N GLN A 159 17.80 -1.09 9.95
CA GLN A 159 18.88 -0.35 9.29
C GLN A 159 18.27 0.83 8.53
N VAL A 160 18.78 2.03 8.79
CA VAL A 160 18.41 3.25 8.08
C VAL A 160 19.67 3.82 7.44
N LEU A 161 19.64 4.02 6.13
CA LEU A 161 20.78 4.49 5.34
C LEU A 161 20.31 5.64 4.45
N SER A 162 21.09 6.72 4.43
CA SER A 162 20.90 7.86 3.54
C SER A 162 22.29 8.35 3.11
N GLU A 163 22.46 8.66 1.83
CA GLU A 163 23.72 9.17 1.29
C GLU A 163 23.95 10.65 1.60
N LYS A 164 22.90 11.37 2.00
CA LYS A 164 22.96 12.82 2.23
C LYS A 164 22.64 13.19 3.67
N GLU A 165 21.40 12.96 4.08
CA GLU A 165 20.87 13.52 5.34
C GLU A 165 19.81 12.60 5.95
N ILE A 166 19.77 12.56 7.27
CA ILE A 166 18.70 11.96 8.08
C ILE A 166 18.39 12.95 9.19
N ASP A 167 17.14 13.41 9.26
CA ASP A 167 16.67 14.35 10.28
C ASP A 167 15.75 13.67 11.29
N TYR A 168 15.99 13.92 12.56
CA TYR A 168 15.06 13.57 13.64
C TYR A 168 14.69 14.83 14.42
N LYS A 169 13.41 15.18 14.42
CA LYS A 169 12.88 16.33 15.13
C LYS A 169 11.65 15.94 15.93
N SER A 170 11.69 16.20 17.23
CA SER A 170 10.55 16.05 18.15
C SER A 170 10.34 17.38 18.88
N LYS A 171 9.08 17.69 19.22
CA LYS A 171 8.76 18.85 20.05
C LYS A 171 9.05 18.60 21.53
N ASP A 172 8.89 17.35 21.97
CA ASP A 172 9.02 16.98 23.36
C ASP A 172 10.38 16.30 23.58
N ASN A 173 10.47 14.99 23.37
CA ASN A 173 11.69 14.22 23.60
C ASN A 173 12.11 13.38 22.39
N ILE A 174 13.40 13.08 22.36
CA ILE A 174 13.99 11.99 21.57
C ILE A 174 14.80 11.16 22.58
N LEU A 175 14.46 9.88 22.73
CA LEU A 175 15.12 8.96 23.66
C LEU A 175 15.77 7.81 22.88
N PHE A 176 17.05 7.59 23.15
CA PHE A 176 17.79 6.43 22.65
C PHE A 176 18.25 5.58 23.84
N THR A 177 17.91 4.29 23.83
CA THR A 177 18.25 3.36 24.90
C THR A 177 18.83 2.08 24.29
N SER A 178 19.93 1.59 24.86
CA SER A 178 20.53 0.30 24.53
C SER A 178 21.05 -0.36 25.81
N ASN A 179 20.93 -1.67 25.91
CA ASN A 179 21.39 -2.43 27.08
C ASN A 179 22.90 -2.68 27.06
N GLU A 180 23.49 -2.78 25.86
CA GLU A 180 24.89 -3.17 25.68
C GLU A 180 25.75 -1.96 25.33
N SER A 181 25.53 -1.37 24.15
CA SER A 181 26.36 -0.27 23.66
C SER A 181 25.56 0.72 22.81
N MET A 182 26.06 1.96 22.81
CA MET A 182 25.62 3.06 21.94
C MET A 182 26.87 3.76 21.43
N GLY A 183 26.90 4.11 20.15
CA GLY A 183 28.05 4.76 19.50
C GLY A 183 27.60 5.86 18.56
N PHE A 184 28.39 6.92 18.50
CA PHE A 184 28.23 8.04 17.57
C PHE A 184 29.61 8.34 16.99
N GLU A 185 29.73 8.27 15.66
CA GLU A 185 30.99 8.45 14.94
C GLU A 185 30.80 9.44 13.80
N SER A 186 31.74 10.36 13.64
CA SER A 186 31.74 11.36 12.57
C SER A 186 33.17 11.71 12.18
N ASP A 187 33.45 11.83 10.88
CA ASP A 187 34.79 12.20 10.39
C ASP A 187 35.15 13.67 10.66
N LYS A 188 34.14 14.55 10.79
CA LYS A 188 34.34 16.01 10.90
C LYS A 188 33.94 16.58 12.24
N ASN A 189 32.65 16.51 12.58
CA ASN A 189 32.12 17.16 13.77
C ASN A 189 30.95 16.38 14.34
N THR A 190 31.00 16.14 15.64
CA THR A 190 29.86 15.73 16.47
C THR A 190 29.64 16.82 17.53
N SER A 191 28.44 17.38 17.59
CA SER A 191 28.10 18.48 18.50
C SER A 191 26.88 18.16 19.35
N MET A 192 26.92 18.55 20.62
CA MET A 192 25.77 18.52 21.53
C MET A 192 25.56 19.92 22.08
N VAL A 193 24.38 20.49 21.87
CA VAL A 193 24.03 21.84 22.31
C VAL A 193 22.70 21.77 23.04
N ALA A 194 22.70 22.15 24.31
CA ALA A 194 21.53 22.19 25.17
C ALA A 194 21.78 23.14 26.35
N ASP A 195 20.72 23.58 27.02
CA ASP A 195 20.83 24.38 28.26
C ASP A 195 21.63 23.64 29.34
N ASN A 196 21.51 22.32 29.39
CA ASN A 196 22.32 21.45 30.24
C ASN A 196 22.66 20.15 29.52
N ILE A 197 23.89 19.68 29.75
CA ILE A 197 24.37 18.36 29.32
C ILE A 197 24.89 17.65 30.57
N THR A 198 24.34 16.48 30.85
CA THR A 198 24.75 15.64 31.98
C THR A 198 25.37 14.35 31.47
N THR A 199 26.61 14.09 31.86
CA THR A 199 27.31 12.82 31.57
C THR A 199 27.65 12.13 32.87
N TYR A 200 27.34 10.84 32.97
CA TYR A 200 27.68 10.02 34.13
C TYR A 200 28.19 8.65 33.68
N ALA A 201 29.42 8.34 34.05
CA ALA A 201 29.99 7.02 33.90
C ALA A 201 30.11 6.36 35.28
N LYS A 202 29.60 5.13 35.43
CA LYS A 202 29.68 4.38 36.70
C LYS A 202 31.11 4.00 37.06
N THR A 203 31.97 3.82 36.07
CA THR A 203 33.35 3.37 36.25
C THR A 203 34.33 4.43 35.74
N THR A 204 34.42 4.61 34.43
CA THR A 204 35.42 5.47 33.80
C THR A 204 34.77 6.43 32.82
N HIS A 205 35.08 7.72 32.96
CA HIS A 205 34.78 8.72 31.95
C HIS A 205 36.04 9.02 31.15
N TYR A 206 36.08 8.61 29.87
CA TYR A 206 37.26 8.72 29.03
C TYR A 206 37.09 9.87 28.02
N LEU A 207 37.94 10.89 28.15
CA LEU A 207 38.00 12.04 27.24
C LEU A 207 39.40 12.07 26.63
N LYS A 208 39.48 11.93 25.30
CA LYS A 208 40.74 11.94 24.56
C LYS A 208 40.61 12.87 23.36
N ALA A 209 41.63 13.68 23.14
CA ALA A 209 41.84 14.42 21.90
C ALA A 209 43.31 14.26 21.48
N ASP A 210 43.56 14.16 20.17
CA ASP A 210 44.92 13.99 19.64
C ASP A 210 45.68 15.32 19.54
N SER A 211 44.97 16.46 19.41
CA SER A 211 45.59 17.79 19.26
C SER A 211 45.35 18.69 20.46
N GLU A 212 44.10 18.94 20.85
CA GLU A 212 43.79 19.81 21.98
C GLU A 212 42.46 19.43 22.64
N ALA A 213 42.35 19.63 23.94
CA ALA A 213 41.13 19.50 24.70
C ALA A 213 40.89 20.78 25.51
N THR A 214 39.71 21.38 25.35
CA THR A 214 39.36 22.68 25.94
C THR A 214 38.11 22.58 26.81
N ILE A 215 38.18 23.13 28.01
CA ILE A 215 37.04 23.43 28.88
C ILE A 215 36.97 24.95 29.00
N GLN A 216 35.87 25.55 28.55
CA GLN A 216 35.68 27.00 28.59
C GLN A 216 34.39 27.36 29.34
N VAL A 217 34.50 28.33 30.26
CA VAL A 217 33.39 28.88 31.04
C VAL A 217 33.50 30.41 31.02
N GLY A 218 32.78 31.07 30.12
CA GLY A 218 32.97 32.50 29.87
C GLY A 218 34.41 32.79 29.42
N GLU A 219 35.13 33.60 30.19
CA GLU A 219 36.55 33.92 29.97
C GLU A 219 37.52 32.92 30.64
N THR A 220 37.02 32.04 31.52
CA THR A 220 37.83 31.00 32.18
C THR A 220 38.08 29.85 31.21
N LEU A 221 39.34 29.38 31.16
CA LEU A 221 39.80 28.37 30.20
C LEU A 221 40.70 27.34 30.90
N ILE A 222 40.48 26.07 30.61
CA ILE A 222 41.47 24.99 30.78
C ILE A 222 41.72 24.42 29.38
N ASN A 223 42.96 24.48 28.91
CA ASN A 223 43.36 23.95 27.62
C ASN A 223 44.53 22.98 27.80
N ALA A 224 44.32 21.73 27.40
CA ALA A 224 45.35 20.70 27.37
C ALA A 224 45.81 20.47 25.93
N LYS A 225 47.13 20.50 25.74
CA LYS A 225 47.85 20.23 24.50
C LYS A 225 48.80 19.05 24.72
N PRO A 226 49.46 18.49 23.68
CA PRO A 226 50.28 17.29 23.84
C PRO A 226 51.48 17.48 24.77
N ASP A 227 51.97 18.71 24.92
CA ASP A 227 53.18 19.07 25.65
C ASP A 227 52.95 19.99 26.86
N CYS A 228 51.74 20.52 27.03
CA CYS A 228 51.43 21.46 28.12
C CYS A 228 49.95 21.50 28.53
N VAL A 229 49.71 22.04 29.72
CA VAL A 229 48.38 22.40 30.24
C VAL A 229 48.37 23.88 30.60
N ILE A 230 47.36 24.61 30.12
CA ILE A 230 47.18 26.04 30.36
C ILE A 230 45.85 26.27 31.08
N ILE A 231 45.88 27.01 32.18
CA ILE A 231 44.69 27.41 32.93
C ILE A 231 44.65 28.94 32.97
N LYS A 232 43.54 29.55 32.54
CA LYS A 232 43.31 30.99 32.59
C LYS A 232 42.05 31.30 33.37
N ALA A 233 42.15 32.19 34.36
CA ALA A 233 40.99 32.65 35.14
C ALA A 233 41.30 34.01 35.75
N GLY A 234 40.34 34.95 35.68
CA GLY A 234 40.43 36.25 36.37
C GLY A 234 41.68 37.08 36.03
N GLY A 235 42.19 36.98 34.80
CA GLY A 235 43.42 37.66 34.35
C GLY A 235 44.74 36.95 34.68
N VAL A 236 44.70 35.82 35.39
CA VAL A 236 45.87 34.98 35.71
C VAL A 236 46.01 33.87 34.67
N GLU A 237 47.25 33.55 34.27
CA GLU A 237 47.59 32.40 33.42
C GLU A 237 48.57 31.48 34.15
N VAL A 238 48.22 30.20 34.28
CA VAL A 238 49.08 29.12 34.77
C VAL A 238 49.43 28.20 33.62
N VAL A 239 50.72 27.92 33.42
CA VAL A 239 51.23 27.00 32.40
C VAL A 239 52.04 25.90 33.08
N ILE A 240 51.71 24.64 32.77
CA ILE A 240 52.47 23.46 33.19
C ILE A 240 53.02 22.80 31.92
N ASP A 241 54.33 22.70 31.81
CA ASP A 241 55.04 22.08 30.68
C ASP A 241 56.27 21.29 31.16
N SER A 242 57.12 20.82 30.24
CA SER A 242 58.34 20.07 30.56
C SER A 242 59.39 20.87 31.36
N LYS A 243 59.24 22.19 31.47
CA LYS A 243 60.14 23.09 32.22
C LYS A 243 59.61 23.37 33.63
N GLY A 244 58.38 22.95 33.94
CA GLY A 244 57.76 23.10 35.26
C GLY A 244 56.47 23.90 35.23
N LEU A 245 56.20 24.62 36.32
CA LEU A 245 54.99 25.42 36.52
C LEU A 245 55.32 26.92 36.50
N VAL A 246 54.64 27.68 35.65
CA VAL A 246 54.79 29.14 35.51
C VAL A 246 53.45 29.83 35.74
N VAL A 247 53.44 30.85 36.60
CA VAL A 247 52.27 31.73 36.84
C VAL A 247 52.56 33.13 36.34
N LYS A 248 51.65 33.69 35.55
CA LYS A 248 51.72 35.05 35.01
C LYS A 248 50.52 35.87 35.50
N GLY A 249 50.78 37.12 35.90
CA GLY A 249 49.74 38.05 36.33
C GLY A 249 49.19 37.81 37.74
N GLY A 250 49.79 36.89 38.51
CA GLY A 250 49.38 36.58 39.88
C GLY A 250 50.56 36.18 40.77
N GLU A 251 50.28 35.91 42.04
CA GLU A 251 51.26 35.47 43.05
C GLU A 251 51.23 33.94 43.21
N ILE A 252 52.40 33.33 43.42
CA ILE A 252 52.51 31.96 43.91
C ILE A 252 52.71 32.03 45.42
N LYS A 253 51.77 31.47 46.19
CA LYS A 253 51.89 31.31 47.65
C LYS A 253 52.08 29.83 47.95
N ALA A 254 53.20 29.50 48.61
CA ALA A 254 53.42 28.18 49.19
C ALA A 254 53.03 28.26 50.67
N GLU A 255 51.96 27.57 51.06
CA GLU A 255 51.56 27.36 52.46
C GLU A 255 52.09 26.02 52.98
#